data_AF-A0A3B0AY07-F1
#
_entry.id   AF-A0A3B0AY07-F1
#
_cell.length_a   1.000
_cell.length_b   1.000
_cell.length_c   1.000
_cell.angle_alpha   90.00
_cell.angle_beta   90.00
_cell.angle_gamma   90.00
#
_symmetry.space_group_name_H-M   'P 1'
#
loop_
_entity.id
_entity.type
_entity.pdbx_description
1 polymer ?
#
loop_
_entity_poly.entity_id
_entity_poly.type
_entity_poly.pdbx_seq_one_letter_code
_entity_poly.pdbx_strand_id
1 'polypeptide(L)'
;MRERELAGILFGGSVTEPSLGKNARSFVQAYGANWSKQLTLETVREDRDTNFTRLSTFVETCGAINQAQDAKRLSYILVDMSLNLVEGSFCCVVLKQSSSKVQLVSRGLGGQQAEKLVKEVAGRWARREGGTSAPETELYEGADTPPMLECPLYYAKELLGVWCIALKHTEQYVLYRDYMTIVAQAASSVLYRLWGKGRIDSGDAVQLLNRALGYWDAYMYQMTHEAQELALPFARSLKLSDAELKQIGEACLIYPYPPSFLGDDLLPSPEQLAIIRDFHAITGDVGEGRTQSSGPAYGAGGQIIAMIYTYLQFGRDLEAVDSLRTVTPKLRKAFRSFIESREVVEKEFSFAEEAAATKEPAVPERPDIRLPAEMSSLSSREQEVLGHVLLGKSNREIAEELRISEHTVKNHMTNIFHKLGVTDRAQAIALVYKSGWNR
;
A
#
# COMPACT_ATOMS: atom_id res chain seq x y z
N MET A 1 6.98 9.45 3.49
CA MET A 1 7.97 8.97 4.48
C MET A 1 7.34 9.08 5.85
N ARG A 2 7.68 8.17 6.78
CA ARG A 2 7.52 8.42 8.21
C ARG A 2 8.16 9.77 8.53
N GLU A 3 7.57 10.51 9.47
CA GLU A 3 8.13 11.76 9.99
C GLU A 3 9.63 11.60 10.23
N ARG A 4 10.43 12.66 10.02
CA ARG A 4 11.84 12.65 10.49
C ARG A 4 11.83 12.60 12.01
N GLU A 5 11.52 11.45 12.56
CA GLU A 5 11.72 11.14 13.96
C GLU A 5 13.22 11.14 14.19
N LEU A 6 13.62 11.90 15.19
CA LEU A 6 14.98 11.92 15.67
C LEU A 6 15.34 10.51 16.15
N ALA A 7 16.04 9.74 15.32
CA ALA A 7 16.44 8.36 15.66
C ALA A 7 17.41 8.32 16.87
N GLY A 8 18.11 9.41 17.16
CA GLY A 8 18.99 9.54 18.31
C GLY A 8 19.89 10.78 18.23
N ILE A 9 20.54 11.13 19.34
CA ILE A 9 21.52 12.22 19.41
C ILE A 9 22.89 11.62 19.71
N LEU A 10 23.83 11.78 18.77
CA LEU A 10 25.25 11.48 19.01
C LEU A 10 25.90 12.69 19.70
N PHE A 11 26.32 12.53 20.95
CA PHE A 11 27.03 13.57 21.71
C PHE A 11 28.41 13.08 22.16
N GLY A 12 29.37 14.00 22.22
CA GLY A 12 30.74 13.72 22.62
C GLY A 12 31.57 15.00 22.70
N GLY A 13 32.68 14.97 23.44
CA GLY A 13 33.55 16.11 23.66
C GLY A 13 34.96 15.68 24.06
N SER A 14 35.90 16.61 24.05
CA SER A 14 37.26 16.39 24.52
C SER A 14 37.43 17.00 25.90
N VAL A 15 38.13 16.29 26.80
CA VAL A 15 38.48 16.80 28.13
C VAL A 15 39.72 17.71 28.04
N THR A 16 40.50 17.57 26.98
CA THR A 16 41.78 18.27 26.77
C THR A 16 41.70 19.38 25.74
N GLU A 17 40.73 19.34 24.83
CA GLU A 17 40.56 20.34 23.77
C GLU A 17 39.22 21.07 23.90
N PRO A 18 39.24 22.41 24.01
CA PRO A 18 38.03 23.20 24.20
C PRO A 18 37.18 23.36 22.93
N SER A 19 37.67 22.95 21.75
CA SER A 19 36.91 23.09 20.50
C SER A 19 37.23 21.98 19.48
N LEU A 20 36.21 21.45 18.82
CA LEU A 20 36.40 20.53 17.69
C LEU A 20 36.94 21.28 16.46
N GLY A 21 38.14 20.87 16.01
CA GLY A 21 38.73 21.31 14.74
C GLY A 21 37.90 20.90 13.51
N LYS A 22 38.10 21.56 12.37
CA LYS A 22 37.33 21.33 11.12
C LYS A 22 37.31 19.86 10.68
N ASN A 23 38.47 19.18 10.71
CA ASN A 23 38.57 17.77 10.30
C ASN A 23 37.75 16.84 11.20
N ALA A 24 37.73 17.10 12.50
CA ALA A 24 36.95 16.33 13.46
C ALA A 24 35.44 16.55 13.25
N ARG A 25 35.00 17.77 12.89
CA ARG A 25 33.59 18.02 12.53
C ARG A 25 33.17 17.25 11.28
N SER A 26 33.97 17.30 10.22
CA SER A 26 33.69 16.56 8.98
C SER A 26 33.65 15.05 9.22
N PHE A 27 34.56 14.53 10.05
CA PHE A 27 34.55 13.13 10.46
C PHE A 27 33.28 12.76 11.24
N VAL A 28 32.90 13.53 12.26
CA VAL A 28 31.68 13.27 13.06
C VAL A 28 30.42 13.35 12.20
N GLN A 29 30.35 14.29 11.24
CA GLN A 29 29.23 14.38 10.30
C GLN A 29 29.15 13.15 9.38
N ALA A 30 30.27 12.73 8.79
CA ALA A 30 30.32 11.54 7.93
C ALA A 30 30.00 10.26 8.72
N TYR A 31 30.54 10.15 9.94
CA TYR A 31 30.28 9.03 10.83
C TYR A 31 28.82 8.98 11.26
N GLY A 32 28.24 10.11 11.66
CA GLY A 32 26.82 10.24 12.01
C GLY A 32 25.90 9.92 10.84
N ALA A 33 26.23 10.35 9.62
CA ALA A 33 25.48 10.01 8.41
C ALA A 33 25.52 8.50 8.10
N ASN A 34 26.70 7.87 8.24
CA ASN A 34 26.84 6.43 8.02
C ASN A 34 26.10 5.60 9.08
N TRP A 35 26.21 5.99 10.36
CA TRP A 35 25.48 5.37 11.46
C TRP A 35 23.97 5.54 11.34
N SER A 36 23.50 6.74 10.96
CA SER A 36 22.08 6.96 10.71
C SER A 36 21.57 6.07 9.57
N LYS A 37 22.35 5.93 8.48
CA LYS A 37 22.01 5.02 7.39
C LYS A 37 21.94 3.56 7.87
N GLN A 38 22.87 3.14 8.72
CA GLN A 38 22.89 1.79 9.26
C GLN A 38 21.70 1.51 10.19
N LEU A 39 21.37 2.44 11.09
CA LEU A 39 20.19 2.36 11.96
C LEU A 39 18.90 2.31 11.15
N THR A 40 18.76 3.17 10.13
CA THR A 40 17.59 3.12 9.23
C THR A 40 17.51 1.78 8.50
N LEU A 41 18.63 1.23 8.05
CA LEU A 41 18.66 -0.10 7.42
C LEU A 41 18.28 -1.21 8.40
N GLU A 42 18.70 -1.13 9.67
CA GLU A 42 18.33 -2.07 10.72
C GLU A 42 16.84 -1.97 11.06
N THR A 43 16.28 -0.76 11.25
CA THR A 43 14.84 -0.57 11.46
C THR A 43 14.01 -1.07 10.28
N VAL A 44 14.42 -0.79 9.05
CA VAL A 44 13.75 -1.32 7.85
C VAL A 44 13.82 -2.85 7.80
N ARG A 45 14.92 -3.46 8.26
CA ARG A 45 15.04 -4.92 8.37
C ARG A 45 14.12 -5.48 9.45
N GLU A 46 14.09 -4.87 10.63
CA GLU A 46 13.22 -5.28 11.74
C GLU A 46 11.74 -5.17 11.37
N ASP A 47 11.35 -4.08 10.71
CA ASP A 47 10.00 -3.90 10.15
C ASP A 47 9.69 -4.97 9.12
N ARG A 48 10.63 -5.24 8.20
CA ARG A 48 10.46 -6.28 7.18
C ARG A 48 10.33 -7.66 7.81
N ASP A 49 11.14 -8.00 8.80
CA ASP A 49 11.13 -9.30 9.46
C ASP A 49 9.85 -9.47 10.32
N THR A 50 9.39 -8.38 10.96
CA THR A 50 8.09 -8.32 11.65
C THR A 50 6.93 -8.50 10.67
N ASN A 51 6.96 -7.80 9.54
CA ASN A 51 5.94 -7.90 8.49
C ASN A 51 5.93 -9.30 7.85
N PHE A 52 7.10 -9.90 7.64
CA PHE A 52 7.22 -11.27 7.13
C PHE A 52 6.65 -12.29 8.12
N THR A 53 6.93 -12.13 9.42
CA THR A 53 6.36 -12.99 10.46
C THR A 53 4.83 -12.86 10.51
N ARG A 54 4.29 -11.64 10.47
CA ARG A 54 2.85 -11.39 10.42
C ARG A 54 2.20 -11.97 9.17
N LEU A 55 2.86 -11.84 8.02
CA LEU A 55 2.43 -12.42 6.76
C LEU A 55 2.41 -13.96 6.86
N SER A 56 3.45 -14.59 7.39
CA SER A 56 3.50 -16.05 7.60
C SER A 56 2.35 -16.53 8.50
N THR A 57 2.12 -15.84 9.61
CA THR A 57 1.00 -16.14 10.53
C THR A 57 -0.35 -15.98 9.83
N PHE A 58 -0.51 -14.94 9.01
CA PHE A 58 -1.70 -14.74 8.19
C PHE A 58 -1.90 -15.89 7.20
N VAL A 59 -0.82 -16.34 6.54
CA VAL A 59 -0.85 -17.46 5.60
C VAL A 59 -1.34 -18.73 6.28
N GLU A 60 -0.73 -19.09 7.39
CA GLU A 60 -1.10 -20.29 8.15
C GLU A 60 -2.55 -20.21 8.62
N THR A 61 -2.98 -19.03 9.06
CA THR A 61 -4.34 -18.74 9.49
C THR A 61 -5.34 -18.93 8.36
N CYS A 62 -5.11 -18.33 7.19
CA CYS A 62 -5.96 -18.48 6.03
C CYS A 62 -5.98 -19.91 5.49
N GLY A 63 -4.84 -20.60 5.49
CA GLY A 63 -4.74 -22.01 5.12
C GLY A 63 -5.62 -22.89 6.02
N ALA A 64 -5.52 -22.71 7.34
CA ALA A 64 -6.35 -23.43 8.30
C ALA A 64 -7.84 -23.14 8.10
N ILE A 65 -8.21 -21.87 7.91
CA ILE A 65 -9.60 -21.44 7.63
C ILE A 65 -10.14 -22.13 6.37
N ASN A 66 -9.38 -22.15 5.27
CA ASN A 66 -9.81 -22.73 4.00
C ASN A 66 -10.01 -24.24 4.06
N GLN A 67 -9.22 -24.94 4.87
CA GLN A 67 -9.33 -26.39 5.09
C GLN A 67 -10.48 -26.80 6.03
N ALA A 68 -11.22 -25.84 6.60
CA ALA A 68 -12.36 -26.15 7.45
C ALA A 68 -13.45 -26.91 6.68
N GLN A 69 -13.84 -28.09 7.18
CA GLN A 69 -14.85 -28.95 6.55
C GLN A 69 -16.29 -28.58 6.92
N ASP A 70 -16.48 -27.92 8.06
CA ASP A 70 -17.78 -27.47 8.55
C ASP A 70 -17.66 -26.20 9.42
N ALA A 71 -18.78 -25.54 9.68
CA ALA A 71 -18.83 -24.29 10.44
C ALA A 71 -18.33 -24.42 11.89
N LYS A 72 -18.50 -25.61 12.49
CA LYS A 72 -18.06 -25.89 13.86
C LYS A 72 -16.54 -26.00 13.91
N ARG A 73 -15.94 -26.70 12.93
CA ARG A 73 -14.47 -26.80 12.78
C ARG A 73 -13.85 -25.44 12.51
N LEU A 74 -14.46 -24.63 11.66
CA LEU A 74 -14.04 -23.24 11.43
C LEU A 74 -14.04 -22.43 12.73
N SER A 75 -15.09 -22.56 13.55
CA SER A 75 -15.17 -21.87 14.83
C SER A 75 -14.07 -22.30 15.81
N TYR A 76 -13.73 -23.59 15.86
CA TYR A 76 -12.59 -24.06 16.65
C TYR A 76 -11.26 -23.46 16.18
N ILE A 77 -11.04 -23.39 14.86
CA ILE A 77 -9.83 -22.77 14.29
C ILE A 77 -9.73 -21.30 14.73
N LEU A 78 -10.81 -20.52 14.61
CA LEU A 78 -10.82 -19.12 15.02
C LEU A 78 -10.52 -18.94 16.51
N VAL A 79 -11.15 -19.75 17.36
CA VAL A 79 -10.94 -19.69 18.82
C VAL A 79 -9.51 -20.07 19.20
N ASP A 80 -8.93 -21.09 18.58
CA ASP A 80 -7.58 -21.54 18.90
C ASP A 80 -6.51 -20.56 18.42
N MET A 81 -6.66 -20.02 17.21
CA MET A 81 -5.72 -19.03 16.67
C MET A 81 -5.73 -17.73 17.47
N SER A 82 -6.91 -17.21 17.82
CA SER A 82 -7.01 -15.95 18.58
C SER A 82 -6.39 -16.04 19.96
N LEU A 83 -6.56 -17.17 20.67
CA LEU A 83 -5.92 -17.35 21.98
C LEU A 83 -4.40 -17.41 21.87
N ASN A 84 -3.86 -18.02 20.82
CA ASN A 84 -2.41 -18.08 20.61
C ASN A 84 -1.83 -16.72 20.17
N LEU A 85 -2.61 -15.90 19.45
CA LEU A 85 -2.14 -14.65 18.85
C LEU A 85 -2.31 -13.43 19.77
N VAL A 86 -3.47 -13.32 20.42
CA VAL A 86 -3.82 -12.15 21.24
C VAL A 86 -3.51 -12.42 22.73
N GLU A 87 -3.38 -13.70 23.10
CA GLU A 87 -3.17 -14.17 24.48
C GLU A 87 -4.28 -13.72 25.45
N GLY A 88 -5.50 -13.55 24.94
CA GLY A 88 -6.68 -13.19 25.73
C GLY A 88 -7.08 -14.25 26.76
N SER A 89 -7.85 -13.84 27.76
CA SER A 89 -8.39 -14.77 28.78
C SER A 89 -9.45 -15.72 28.20
N PHE A 90 -10.14 -15.30 27.13
CA PHE A 90 -11.09 -16.13 26.41
C PHE A 90 -11.26 -15.70 24.95
N CYS A 91 -11.86 -16.60 24.16
CA CYS A 91 -12.41 -16.28 22.86
C CYS A 91 -13.72 -17.05 22.66
N CYS A 92 -14.66 -16.46 21.91
CA CYS A 92 -15.83 -17.19 21.42
C CYS A 92 -16.29 -16.75 20.04
N VAL A 93 -16.90 -17.68 19.32
CA VAL A 93 -17.58 -17.47 18.05
C VAL A 93 -19.07 -17.73 18.25
N VAL A 94 -19.89 -16.75 17.92
CA VAL A 94 -21.36 -16.80 17.97
C VAL A 94 -21.87 -16.81 16.54
N LEU A 95 -22.31 -17.98 16.06
CA LEU A 95 -22.86 -18.13 14.71
C LEU A 95 -24.38 -18.08 14.72
N LYS A 96 -24.96 -17.37 13.77
CA LYS A 96 -26.41 -17.33 13.55
C LYS A 96 -26.85 -18.64 12.88
N GLN A 97 -27.77 -19.37 13.52
CA GLN A 97 -28.39 -20.58 12.95
C GLN A 97 -29.77 -20.29 12.38
N SER A 98 -30.52 -19.38 13.01
CA SER A 98 -31.80 -18.85 12.54
C SER A 98 -32.04 -17.45 13.12
N SER A 99 -33.20 -16.85 12.88
CA SER A 99 -33.60 -15.57 13.48
C SER A 99 -33.66 -15.60 15.01
N SER A 100 -33.83 -16.77 15.63
CA SER A 100 -33.99 -16.94 17.08
C SER A 100 -32.98 -17.91 17.71
N LYS A 101 -32.08 -18.50 16.92
CA LYS A 101 -31.12 -19.50 17.38
C LYS A 101 -29.71 -19.13 16.97
N VAL A 102 -28.80 -19.20 17.94
CA VAL A 102 -27.36 -19.03 17.75
C VAL A 102 -26.61 -20.28 18.23
N GLN A 103 -25.44 -20.53 17.65
CA GLN A 103 -24.49 -21.53 18.07
C GLN A 103 -23.27 -20.84 18.67
N LEU A 104 -22.83 -21.30 19.83
CA LEU A 104 -21.65 -20.80 20.51
C LEU A 104 -20.55 -21.86 20.49
N VAL A 105 -19.34 -21.43 20.12
CA VAL A 105 -18.10 -22.15 20.41
C VAL A 105 -17.22 -21.21 21.20
N SER A 106 -16.75 -21.63 22.38
CA SER A 106 -15.92 -20.80 23.24
C SER A 106 -14.77 -21.59 23.86
N ARG A 107 -13.71 -20.88 24.24
CA ARG A 107 -12.60 -21.38 25.05
C ARG A 107 -12.20 -20.30 26.04
N GLY A 108 -12.01 -20.68 27.30
CA GLY A 108 -11.73 -19.75 28.41
C GLY A 108 -12.95 -19.17 29.12
N LEU A 109 -14.19 -19.49 28.68
CA LEU A 109 -15.42 -19.06 29.35
C LEU A 109 -16.10 -20.21 30.09
N GLY A 110 -16.55 -19.97 31.33
CA GLY A 110 -17.46 -20.87 32.05
C GLY A 110 -18.89 -20.82 31.48
N GLY A 111 -19.69 -21.86 31.71
CA GLY A 111 -21.03 -22.00 31.11
C GLY A 111 -21.98 -20.82 31.35
N GLN A 112 -22.07 -20.32 32.58
CA GLN A 112 -22.92 -19.16 32.90
C GLN A 112 -22.43 -17.85 32.25
N GLN A 113 -21.12 -17.61 32.25
CA GLN A 113 -20.51 -16.43 31.63
C GLN A 113 -20.72 -16.44 30.11
N ALA A 114 -20.56 -17.60 29.49
CA ALA A 114 -20.77 -17.79 28.06
C ALA A 114 -22.23 -17.51 27.67
N GLU A 115 -23.21 -17.97 28.47
CA GLU A 115 -24.62 -17.71 28.21
C GLU A 115 -24.98 -16.23 28.33
N LYS A 116 -24.46 -15.53 29.36
CA LYS A 116 -24.64 -14.07 29.51
C LYS A 116 -24.08 -13.32 28.30
N LEU A 117 -22.83 -13.60 27.92
CA LEU A 117 -22.16 -12.94 26.81
C LEU A 117 -22.91 -13.15 25.48
N VAL A 118 -23.34 -14.39 25.19
CA VAL A 118 -24.10 -14.69 23.96
C VAL A 118 -25.38 -13.89 23.88
N LYS A 119 -26.14 -13.75 24.98
CA LYS A 119 -27.37 -12.95 25.01
C LYS A 119 -27.10 -11.47 24.74
N GLU A 120 -26.03 -10.94 25.31
CA GLU A 120 -25.62 -9.56 25.11
C GLU A 120 -25.17 -9.29 23.66
N VAL A 121 -24.32 -10.16 23.10
CA VAL A 121 -23.89 -10.09 21.70
C VAL A 121 -25.09 -10.23 20.78
N ALA A 122 -25.90 -11.28 20.91
CA ALA A 122 -27.09 -11.48 20.07
C ALA A 122 -28.05 -10.28 20.15
N GLY A 123 -28.25 -9.70 21.33
CA GLY A 123 -29.10 -8.52 21.52
C GLY A 123 -28.57 -7.25 20.84
N ARG A 124 -27.25 -7.00 20.89
CA ARG A 124 -26.61 -5.88 20.17
C ARG A 124 -26.74 -6.05 18.66
N TRP A 125 -26.45 -7.24 18.16
CA TRP A 125 -26.36 -7.50 16.73
C TRP A 125 -27.73 -7.65 16.05
N ALA A 126 -28.75 -8.15 16.75
CA ALA A 126 -30.13 -8.12 16.26
C ALA A 126 -30.62 -6.69 15.93
N ARG A 127 -30.11 -5.65 16.62
CA ARG A 127 -30.43 -4.25 16.34
C ARG A 127 -29.72 -3.69 15.10
N ARG A 128 -28.66 -4.35 14.62
CA ARG A 128 -27.85 -3.93 13.47
C ARG A 128 -28.34 -4.53 12.15
N GLU A 129 -29.22 -5.53 12.19
CA GLU A 129 -29.83 -6.11 10.99
C GLU A 129 -30.76 -5.08 10.31
N GLY A 130 -30.28 -4.49 9.20
CA GLY A 130 -31.04 -3.50 8.42
C GLY A 130 -30.23 -2.29 7.94
N GLY A 131 -28.98 -2.13 8.37
CA GLY A 131 -28.07 -1.09 7.87
C GLY A 131 -27.59 -1.36 6.44
N THR A 132 -27.32 -0.30 5.68
CA THR A 132 -26.77 -0.39 4.31
C THR A 132 -25.25 -0.64 4.28
N SER A 133 -24.55 -0.40 5.38
CA SER A 133 -23.09 -0.58 5.49
C SER A 133 -22.73 -1.88 6.20
N ALA A 134 -21.61 -2.50 5.78
CA ALA A 134 -21.03 -3.62 6.50
C ALA A 134 -20.62 -3.18 7.92
N PRO A 135 -20.91 -3.98 8.95
CA PRO A 135 -20.47 -3.68 10.30
C PRO A 135 -18.95 -3.79 10.42
N GLU A 136 -18.36 -2.92 11.24
CA GLU A 136 -16.92 -2.90 11.51
C GLU A 136 -16.56 -3.67 12.78
N THR A 137 -15.28 -4.03 12.89
CA THR A 137 -14.69 -4.55 14.12
C THR A 137 -14.61 -3.43 15.17
N GLU A 138 -15.13 -3.70 16.36
CA GLU A 138 -15.27 -2.73 17.44
C GLU A 138 -14.67 -3.23 18.75
N LEU A 139 -14.29 -2.27 19.59
CA LEU A 139 -13.94 -2.51 20.99
C LEU A 139 -15.22 -2.54 21.83
N TYR A 140 -15.40 -3.58 22.61
CA TYR A 140 -16.43 -3.65 23.63
C TYR A 140 -15.80 -3.67 25.03
N GLU A 141 -16.27 -2.77 25.89
CA GLU A 141 -15.90 -2.68 27.30
C GLU A 141 -17.15 -2.93 28.15
N GLY A 142 -17.22 -4.12 28.74
CA GLY A 142 -18.32 -4.51 29.63
C GLY A 142 -17.94 -4.30 31.11
N ALA A 143 -18.94 -4.07 31.96
CA ALA A 143 -18.71 -3.85 33.39
C ALA A 143 -18.09 -5.07 34.10
N ASP A 144 -18.41 -6.28 33.65
CA ASP A 144 -17.97 -7.55 34.26
C ASP A 144 -17.09 -8.42 33.32
N THR A 145 -16.65 -7.86 32.19
CA THR A 145 -15.87 -8.60 31.20
C THR A 145 -14.63 -7.79 30.81
N PRO A 146 -13.48 -8.45 30.58
CA PRO A 146 -12.32 -7.76 30.03
C PRO A 146 -12.68 -7.09 28.69
N PRO A 147 -11.94 -6.05 28.28
CA PRO A 147 -12.11 -5.43 26.96
C PRO A 147 -12.02 -6.51 25.88
N MET A 148 -12.88 -6.45 24.87
CA MET A 148 -12.90 -7.45 23.80
C MET A 148 -13.03 -6.82 22.42
N LEU A 149 -12.42 -7.46 21.44
CA LEU A 149 -12.67 -7.22 20.02
C LEU A 149 -13.93 -7.99 19.59
N GLU A 150 -14.93 -7.29 19.08
CA GLU A 150 -16.07 -7.89 18.38
C GLU A 150 -15.85 -7.77 16.87
N CYS A 151 -15.46 -8.89 16.24
CA CYS A 151 -15.21 -8.97 14.81
C CYS A 151 -16.45 -9.57 14.12
N PRO A 152 -17.22 -8.79 13.33
CA PRO A 152 -18.37 -9.33 12.63
C PRO A 152 -17.97 -10.34 11.56
N LEU A 153 -18.68 -11.46 11.52
CA LEU A 153 -18.60 -12.41 10.41
C LEU A 153 -19.66 -12.03 9.38
N TYR A 154 -19.31 -11.14 8.45
CA TYR A 154 -20.23 -10.53 7.49
C TYR A 154 -19.78 -10.81 6.05
N TYR A 155 -20.69 -11.34 5.22
CA TYR A 155 -20.42 -11.64 3.82
C TYR A 155 -21.69 -11.54 2.98
N ALA A 156 -21.58 -11.10 1.71
CA ALA A 156 -22.71 -10.97 0.78
C ALA A 156 -23.92 -10.20 1.37
N LYS A 157 -23.64 -9.12 2.11
CA LYS A 157 -24.61 -8.30 2.85
C LYS A 157 -25.36 -9.00 3.99
N GLU A 158 -24.89 -10.17 4.41
CA GLU A 158 -25.48 -10.97 5.47
C GLU A 158 -24.52 -11.07 6.66
N LEU A 159 -25.05 -10.85 7.87
CA LEU A 159 -24.33 -11.13 9.11
C LEU A 159 -24.50 -12.61 9.48
N LEU A 160 -23.42 -13.36 9.39
CA LEU A 160 -23.35 -14.79 9.66
C LEU A 160 -23.09 -15.08 11.15
N GLY A 161 -22.43 -14.16 11.85
CA GLY A 161 -22.08 -14.32 13.25
C GLY A 161 -21.14 -13.23 13.73
N VAL A 162 -20.60 -13.44 14.93
CA VAL A 162 -19.66 -12.52 15.57
C VAL A 162 -18.55 -13.35 16.23
N TRP A 163 -17.32 -12.93 16.03
CA TRP A 163 -16.15 -13.50 16.66
C TRP A 163 -15.63 -12.53 17.73
N CYS A 164 -15.72 -12.93 18.99
CA CYS A 164 -15.36 -12.13 20.15
C CYS A 164 -14.03 -12.61 20.73
N ILE A 165 -13.09 -11.70 20.93
CA ILE A 165 -11.73 -12.01 21.40
C ILE A 165 -11.43 -11.12 22.60
N ALA A 166 -11.23 -11.73 23.77
CA ALA A 166 -10.84 -10.98 24.96
C ALA A 166 -9.43 -10.41 24.80
N LEU A 167 -9.23 -9.19 25.26
CA LEU A 167 -7.95 -8.52 25.37
C LEU A 167 -7.50 -8.53 26.84
N LYS A 168 -6.19 -8.55 27.07
CA LYS A 168 -5.63 -8.31 28.41
C LYS A 168 -5.82 -6.84 28.81
N HIS A 169 -5.60 -5.92 27.85
CA HIS A 169 -5.70 -4.48 28.04
C HIS A 169 -6.25 -3.79 26.79
N THR A 170 -6.88 -2.62 26.96
CA THR A 170 -7.55 -1.89 25.88
C THR A 170 -6.58 -1.46 24.76
N GLU A 171 -5.30 -1.22 25.06
CA GLU A 171 -4.29 -0.82 24.07
C GLU A 171 -4.06 -1.90 22.99
N GLN A 172 -4.32 -3.17 23.31
CA GLN A 172 -4.21 -4.27 22.34
C GLN A 172 -5.24 -4.16 21.21
N TYR A 173 -6.30 -3.37 21.39
CA TYR A 173 -7.28 -3.11 20.34
C TYR A 173 -6.61 -2.53 19.09
N VAL A 174 -5.79 -1.49 19.26
CA VAL A 174 -5.12 -0.82 18.13
C VAL A 174 -4.14 -1.77 17.43
N LEU A 175 -3.53 -2.68 18.19
CA LEU A 175 -2.58 -3.65 17.65
C LEU A 175 -3.26 -4.72 16.78
N TYR A 176 -4.41 -5.25 17.21
CA TYR A 176 -5.02 -6.43 16.61
C TYR A 176 -6.28 -6.16 15.77
N ARG A 177 -6.93 -4.99 15.89
CA ARG A 177 -8.21 -4.70 15.22
C ARG A 177 -8.18 -5.01 13.73
N ASP A 178 -7.23 -4.43 13.00
CA ASP A 178 -7.21 -4.53 11.54
C ASP A 178 -6.87 -5.95 11.09
N TYR A 179 -5.90 -6.59 11.74
CA TYR A 179 -5.54 -7.98 11.48
C TYR A 179 -6.71 -8.94 11.71
N MET A 180 -7.39 -8.81 12.86
CA MET A 180 -8.56 -9.63 13.17
C MET A 180 -9.74 -9.36 12.22
N THR A 181 -9.87 -8.13 11.73
CA THR A 181 -10.87 -7.77 10.70
C THR A 181 -10.65 -8.54 9.40
N ILE A 182 -9.40 -8.64 8.94
CA ILE A 182 -9.06 -9.38 7.72
C ILE A 182 -9.34 -10.88 7.93
N VAL A 183 -8.92 -11.45 9.07
CA VAL A 183 -9.17 -12.87 9.38
C VAL A 183 -10.67 -13.16 9.48
N ALA A 184 -11.45 -12.26 10.09
CA ALA A 184 -12.90 -12.36 10.17
C ALA A 184 -13.55 -12.34 8.77
N GLN A 185 -13.08 -11.50 7.86
CA GLN A 185 -13.56 -11.46 6.48
C GLN A 185 -13.23 -12.75 5.71
N ALA A 186 -12.01 -13.28 5.87
CA ALA A 186 -11.61 -14.57 5.31
C ALA A 186 -12.55 -15.68 5.80
N ALA A 187 -12.73 -15.77 7.11
CA ALA A 187 -13.60 -16.76 7.74
C ALA A 187 -15.07 -16.61 7.32
N SER A 188 -15.55 -15.38 7.15
CA SER A 188 -16.93 -15.11 6.69
C SER A 188 -17.19 -15.69 5.32
N SER A 189 -16.25 -15.52 4.39
CA SER A 189 -16.36 -16.05 3.03
C SER A 189 -16.40 -17.60 3.02
N VAL A 190 -15.56 -18.24 3.83
CA VAL A 190 -15.54 -19.71 3.97
C VAL A 190 -16.81 -20.21 4.66
N LEU A 191 -17.27 -19.53 5.71
CA LEU A 191 -18.49 -19.88 6.42
C LEU A 191 -19.72 -19.82 5.49
N TYR A 192 -19.81 -18.78 4.66
CA TYR A 192 -20.87 -18.64 3.67
C TYR A 192 -20.91 -19.82 2.68
N ARG A 193 -19.73 -20.24 2.21
CA ARG A 193 -19.57 -21.44 1.36
C ARG A 193 -19.98 -22.71 2.08
N LEU A 194 -19.56 -22.91 3.34
CA LEU A 194 -19.86 -24.09 4.14
C LEU A 194 -21.37 -24.24 4.42
N TRP A 195 -22.11 -23.14 4.45
CA TRP A 195 -23.58 -23.15 4.53
C TRP A 195 -24.28 -23.32 3.17
N GLY A 196 -23.53 -23.56 2.10
CA GLY A 196 -24.09 -23.79 0.76
C GLY A 196 -24.79 -22.57 0.16
N LYS A 197 -24.54 -21.36 0.68
CA LYS A 197 -25.21 -20.12 0.24
C LYS A 197 -24.61 -19.52 -1.03
N GLY A 198 -23.42 -19.96 -1.43
CA GLY A 198 -22.77 -19.51 -2.66
C GLY A 198 -21.30 -19.92 -2.72
N ARG A 199 -20.66 -19.61 -3.84
CA ARG A 199 -19.19 -19.66 -3.97
C ARG A 199 -18.62 -18.29 -3.63
N ILE A 200 -17.39 -18.29 -3.13
CA ILE A 200 -16.60 -17.07 -2.96
C ILE A 200 -16.30 -16.51 -4.36
N ASP A 201 -16.66 -15.27 -4.63
CA ASP A 201 -16.30 -14.60 -5.89
C ASP A 201 -14.78 -14.43 -5.95
N SER A 202 -14.19 -14.64 -7.13
CA SER A 202 -12.76 -14.47 -7.32
C SER A 202 -12.31 -13.05 -6.96
N GLY A 203 -13.15 -12.05 -7.28
CA GLY A 203 -12.90 -10.67 -6.93
C GLY A 203 -12.80 -10.44 -5.42
N ASP A 204 -13.60 -11.16 -4.62
CA ASP A 204 -13.68 -10.91 -3.18
C ASP A 204 -12.41 -11.30 -2.43
N ALA A 205 -11.77 -12.44 -2.73
CA ALA A 205 -10.51 -12.73 -2.05
C ALA A 205 -9.30 -12.01 -2.65
N VAL A 206 -9.37 -11.55 -3.91
CA VAL A 206 -8.38 -10.57 -4.41
C VAL A 206 -8.43 -9.29 -3.56
N GLN A 207 -9.64 -8.77 -3.29
CA GLN A 207 -9.83 -7.61 -2.42
C GLN A 207 -9.39 -7.88 -0.98
N LEU A 208 -9.67 -9.06 -0.45
CA LEU A 208 -9.22 -9.47 0.88
C LEU A 208 -7.69 -9.47 0.98
N LEU A 209 -7.01 -10.12 0.04
CA LEU A 209 -5.55 -10.20 -0.02
C LEU A 209 -4.92 -8.81 -0.23
N ASN A 210 -5.51 -7.98 -1.07
CA ASN A 210 -5.01 -6.63 -1.28
C ASN A 210 -5.20 -5.75 -0.03
N ARG A 211 -6.36 -5.82 0.65
CA ARG A 211 -6.57 -5.13 1.94
C ARG A 211 -5.59 -5.59 3.01
N ALA A 212 -5.35 -6.90 3.07
CA ALA A 212 -4.30 -7.49 3.88
C ALA A 212 -2.95 -6.82 3.59
N LEU A 213 -2.57 -6.73 2.31
CA LEU A 213 -1.32 -6.11 1.89
C LEU A 213 -1.16 -4.69 2.42
N GLY A 214 -2.23 -3.89 2.40
CA GLY A 214 -2.22 -2.52 2.95
C GLY A 214 -1.84 -2.43 4.43
N TYR A 215 -2.06 -3.49 5.21
CA TYR A 215 -1.73 -3.53 6.62
C TYR A 215 -0.24 -3.86 6.86
N TRP A 216 0.33 -4.83 6.15
CA TRP A 216 1.75 -5.22 6.34
C TRP A 216 2.72 -4.44 5.47
N ASP A 217 2.28 -3.94 4.31
CA ASP A 217 3.15 -3.23 3.36
C ASP A 217 2.36 -2.15 2.62
N ALA A 218 2.16 -1.02 3.29
CA ALA A 218 1.46 0.13 2.73
C ALA A 218 2.10 0.67 1.43
N TYR A 219 3.43 0.51 1.29
CA TYR A 219 4.13 0.89 0.07
C TYR A 219 3.75 -0.04 -1.08
N MET A 220 3.83 -1.36 -0.89
CA MET A 220 3.41 -2.32 -1.91
C MET A 220 1.93 -2.21 -2.22
N TYR A 221 1.08 -1.96 -1.23
CA TYR A 221 -0.33 -1.69 -1.45
C TYR A 221 -0.55 -0.51 -2.41
N GLN A 222 0.07 0.65 -2.16
CA GLN A 222 -0.02 1.78 -3.07
C GLN A 222 0.51 1.43 -4.47
N MET A 223 1.66 0.75 -4.54
CA MET A 223 2.26 0.29 -5.79
C MET A 223 1.31 -0.61 -6.60
N THR A 224 0.56 -1.52 -5.95
CA THR A 224 -0.41 -2.39 -6.63
C THR A 224 -1.55 -1.62 -7.28
N HIS A 225 -2.03 -0.55 -6.63
CA HIS A 225 -3.07 0.32 -7.19
C HIS A 225 -2.55 1.17 -8.34
N GLU A 226 -1.39 1.80 -8.22
CA GLU A 226 -0.76 2.54 -9.31
C GLU A 226 -0.47 1.61 -10.52
N ALA A 227 -0.04 0.37 -10.24
CA ALA A 227 0.17 -0.62 -11.27
C ALA A 227 -1.13 -0.96 -12.00
N GLN A 228 -2.24 -1.15 -11.28
CA GLN A 228 -3.55 -1.42 -11.88
C GLN A 228 -4.05 -0.25 -12.74
N GLU A 229 -3.89 0.99 -12.27
CA GLU A 229 -4.29 2.21 -12.99
C GLU A 229 -3.54 2.40 -14.32
N LEU A 230 -2.29 1.94 -14.40
CA LEU A 230 -1.50 1.92 -15.63
C LEU A 230 -1.80 0.69 -16.49
N ALA A 231 -1.96 -0.48 -15.87
CA ALA A 231 -2.13 -1.75 -16.54
C ALA A 231 -3.44 -1.82 -17.33
N LEU A 232 -4.56 -1.41 -16.73
CA LEU A 232 -5.87 -1.54 -17.38
C LEU A 232 -5.98 -0.73 -18.68
N PRO A 233 -5.61 0.57 -18.73
CA PRO A 233 -5.65 1.30 -19.99
C PRO A 233 -4.58 0.85 -21.00
N PHE A 234 -3.40 0.41 -20.53
CA PHE A 234 -2.38 -0.13 -21.43
C PHE A 234 -2.87 -1.43 -22.09
N ALA A 235 -3.37 -2.37 -21.30
CA ALA A 235 -3.95 -3.62 -21.78
C ALA A 235 -5.13 -3.38 -22.76
N ARG A 236 -5.97 -2.36 -22.52
CA ARG A 236 -7.01 -1.93 -23.47
C ARG A 236 -6.43 -1.44 -24.79
N SER A 237 -5.32 -0.70 -24.76
CA SER A 237 -4.64 -0.22 -25.97
C SER A 237 -4.11 -1.38 -26.84
N LEU A 238 -3.82 -2.52 -26.22
CA LEU A 238 -3.41 -3.77 -26.89
C LEU A 238 -4.59 -4.57 -27.45
N LYS A 239 -5.83 -4.11 -27.26
CA LYS A 239 -7.09 -4.77 -27.66
C LYS A 239 -7.28 -6.16 -27.02
N LEU A 240 -6.84 -6.33 -25.77
CA LEU A 240 -7.15 -7.52 -25.00
C LEU A 240 -8.65 -7.59 -24.66
N SER A 241 -9.16 -8.81 -24.48
CA SER A 241 -10.56 -9.06 -24.14
C SER A 241 -10.90 -8.59 -22.73
N ASP A 242 -12.19 -8.36 -22.45
CA ASP A 242 -12.65 -7.96 -21.11
C ASP A 242 -12.29 -8.98 -20.02
N ALA A 243 -12.24 -10.27 -20.37
CA ALA A 243 -11.80 -11.32 -19.46
C ALA A 243 -10.31 -11.19 -19.11
N GLU A 244 -9.45 -10.94 -20.09
CA GLU A 244 -8.02 -10.70 -19.87
C GLU A 244 -7.79 -9.41 -19.07
N LEU A 245 -8.55 -8.34 -19.34
CA LEU A 245 -8.50 -7.10 -18.57
C LEU A 245 -8.85 -7.33 -17.10
N LYS A 246 -9.91 -8.11 -16.83
CA LYS A 246 -10.29 -8.47 -15.45
C LYS A 246 -9.17 -9.25 -14.77
N GLN A 247 -8.61 -10.26 -15.42
CA GLN A 247 -7.53 -11.09 -14.87
C GLN A 247 -6.27 -10.28 -14.57
N ILE A 248 -5.84 -9.41 -15.49
CA ILE A 248 -4.68 -8.52 -15.31
C ILE A 248 -4.94 -7.54 -14.17
N GLY A 249 -6.11 -6.90 -14.16
CA GLY A 249 -6.48 -5.94 -13.12
C GLY A 249 -6.47 -6.56 -11.74
N GLU A 250 -7.07 -7.74 -11.57
CA GLU A 250 -7.07 -8.46 -10.30
C GLU A 250 -5.65 -8.93 -9.92
N ALA A 251 -4.86 -9.45 -10.89
CA ALA A 251 -3.47 -9.84 -10.64
C ALA A 251 -2.58 -8.65 -10.20
N CYS A 252 -2.82 -7.44 -10.72
CA CYS A 252 -2.12 -6.23 -10.26
C CYS A 252 -2.29 -6.00 -8.75
N LEU A 253 -3.42 -6.37 -8.15
CA LEU A 253 -3.70 -6.14 -6.74
C LEU A 253 -3.01 -7.14 -5.80
N ILE A 254 -2.54 -8.26 -6.33
CA ILE A 254 -2.00 -9.37 -5.53
C ILE A 254 -0.64 -9.91 -6.02
N TYR A 255 -0.03 -9.31 -7.05
CA TYR A 255 1.30 -9.73 -7.52
C TYR A 255 2.40 -9.77 -6.45
N PRO A 256 2.39 -8.96 -5.36
CA PRO A 256 3.44 -9.02 -4.35
C PRO A 256 3.50 -10.35 -3.60
N TYR A 257 2.39 -11.09 -3.57
CA TYR A 257 2.34 -12.38 -2.92
C TYR A 257 3.08 -13.45 -3.73
N PRO A 258 3.86 -14.34 -3.09
CA PRO A 258 4.58 -15.38 -3.80
C PRO A 258 3.61 -16.43 -4.38
N PRO A 259 3.90 -17.04 -5.54
CA PRO A 259 3.01 -18.04 -6.14
C PRO A 259 2.74 -19.26 -5.27
N SER A 260 3.67 -19.61 -4.37
CA SER A 260 3.49 -20.71 -3.40
C SER A 260 2.45 -20.40 -2.33
N PHE A 261 2.27 -19.13 -1.99
CA PHE A 261 1.23 -18.70 -1.05
C PHE A 261 -0.16 -18.76 -1.69
N LEU A 262 -0.23 -18.46 -2.98
CA LEU A 262 -1.44 -18.37 -3.77
C LEU A 262 -1.97 -19.74 -4.25
N GLY A 263 -1.35 -20.85 -3.83
CA GLY A 263 -1.62 -22.21 -4.33
C GLY A 263 -2.68 -23.02 -3.56
N ASP A 264 -3.29 -23.94 -4.31
CA ASP A 264 -4.07 -25.14 -3.97
C ASP A 264 -5.52 -25.10 -3.43
N ASP A 265 -6.08 -24.05 -2.80
CA ASP A 265 -7.47 -24.20 -2.27
C ASP A 265 -8.47 -23.03 -2.37
N LEU A 266 -8.07 -21.79 -2.65
CA LEU A 266 -8.95 -20.80 -3.29
C LEU A 266 -8.17 -19.51 -3.54
N LEU A 267 -8.28 -19.01 -4.76
CA LEU A 267 -7.74 -17.74 -5.25
C LEU A 267 -6.21 -17.64 -5.25
N PRO A 268 -5.63 -17.24 -6.41
CA PRO A 268 -6.27 -16.72 -7.59
C PRO A 268 -6.67 -17.82 -8.60
N SER A 269 -7.45 -17.48 -9.64
CA SER A 269 -7.76 -18.41 -10.74
C SER A 269 -6.47 -18.96 -11.39
N PRO A 270 -6.50 -20.14 -12.04
CA PRO A 270 -5.32 -20.69 -12.70
C PRO A 270 -4.65 -19.70 -13.66
N GLU A 271 -5.42 -18.88 -14.36
CA GLU A 271 -4.94 -17.85 -15.28
C GLU A 271 -4.22 -16.72 -14.54
N GLN A 272 -4.77 -16.25 -13.43
CA GLN A 272 -4.13 -15.23 -12.59
C GLN A 272 -2.87 -15.76 -11.91
N LEU A 273 -2.87 -17.02 -11.45
CA LEU A 273 -1.70 -17.66 -10.89
C LEU A 273 -0.58 -17.77 -11.93
N ALA A 274 -0.94 -18.06 -13.18
CA ALA A 274 0.02 -18.04 -14.30
C ALA A 274 0.60 -16.62 -14.52
N ILE A 275 -0.25 -15.59 -14.55
CA ILE A 275 0.20 -14.18 -14.65
C ILE A 275 1.18 -13.81 -13.54
N ILE A 276 0.89 -14.19 -12.29
CA ILE A 276 1.73 -13.88 -11.13
C ILE A 276 3.04 -14.68 -11.17
N ARG A 277 3.01 -15.96 -11.57
CA ARG A 277 4.22 -16.78 -11.78
C ARG A 277 5.13 -16.15 -12.84
N ASP A 278 4.57 -15.74 -13.97
CA ASP A 278 5.32 -15.07 -15.04
C ASP A 278 5.95 -13.77 -14.54
N PHE A 279 5.21 -12.96 -13.79
CA PHE A 279 5.73 -11.73 -13.16
C PHE A 279 6.94 -12.02 -12.24
N HIS A 280 6.81 -12.97 -11.31
CA HIS A 280 7.89 -13.33 -10.38
C HIS A 280 9.10 -13.92 -11.10
N ALA A 281 8.89 -14.72 -12.16
CA ALA A 281 9.99 -15.24 -12.97
C ALA A 281 10.75 -14.12 -13.69
N ILE A 282 10.03 -13.20 -14.34
CA ILE A 282 10.61 -12.06 -15.06
C ILE A 282 11.40 -11.15 -14.12
N THR A 283 10.85 -10.80 -12.96
CA THR A 283 11.47 -9.87 -12.01
C THR A 283 12.59 -10.53 -11.19
N GLY A 284 12.50 -11.83 -10.92
CA GLY A 284 13.57 -12.60 -10.29
C GLY A 284 14.82 -12.73 -11.16
N ASP A 285 14.66 -12.96 -12.47
CA ASP A 285 15.78 -13.04 -13.42
C ASP A 285 16.62 -11.75 -13.47
N VAL A 286 15.97 -10.58 -13.30
CA VAL A 286 16.63 -9.27 -13.23
C VAL A 286 17.49 -9.14 -11.96
N GLY A 287 17.01 -9.66 -10.82
CA GLY A 287 17.73 -9.61 -9.55
C GLY A 287 18.95 -10.52 -9.48
N GLU A 288 18.94 -11.65 -10.19
CA GLU A 288 20.04 -12.63 -10.21
C GLU A 288 21.04 -12.42 -11.37
N GLY A 289 20.87 -11.38 -12.19
CA GLY A 289 21.74 -11.09 -13.34
C GLY A 289 21.69 -12.16 -14.44
N ARG A 290 20.65 -12.99 -14.45
CA ARG A 290 20.48 -14.08 -15.42
C ARG A 290 19.94 -13.49 -16.73
N THR A 291 20.75 -13.56 -17.78
CA THR A 291 20.37 -13.12 -19.13
C THR A 291 19.87 -14.32 -19.93
N GLN A 292 18.70 -14.89 -19.60
CA GLN A 292 18.13 -15.89 -20.49
C GLN A 292 17.60 -15.23 -21.77
N SER A 293 18.28 -15.50 -22.89
CA SER A 293 17.87 -15.13 -24.26
C SER A 293 16.88 -16.13 -24.87
N SER A 294 16.44 -17.14 -24.12
CA SER A 294 15.61 -18.24 -24.59
C SER A 294 14.80 -18.89 -23.45
N GLY A 295 14.17 -18.06 -22.62
CA GLY A 295 13.16 -18.51 -21.64
C GLY A 295 11.82 -18.85 -22.31
N PRO A 296 10.90 -19.55 -21.61
CA PRO A 296 9.57 -19.85 -22.12
C PRO A 296 8.82 -18.56 -22.50
N ALA A 297 7.88 -18.66 -23.46
CA ALA A 297 7.03 -17.53 -23.83
C ALA A 297 6.10 -17.18 -22.67
N TYR A 298 6.51 -16.21 -21.84
CA TYR A 298 5.67 -15.66 -20.77
C TYR A 298 4.37 -15.09 -21.34
N GLY A 299 3.27 -15.22 -20.61
CA GLY A 299 1.98 -14.64 -20.97
C GLY A 299 2.02 -13.11 -21.01
N ALA A 300 1.12 -12.51 -21.78
CA ALA A 300 1.04 -11.06 -21.94
C ALA A 300 0.79 -10.36 -20.59
N GLY A 301 -0.07 -10.92 -19.73
CA GLY A 301 -0.39 -10.33 -18.42
C GLY A 301 0.83 -10.23 -17.50
N GLY A 302 1.62 -11.31 -17.37
CA GLY A 302 2.82 -11.30 -16.52
C GLY A 302 3.88 -10.31 -17.02
N GLN A 303 4.08 -10.25 -18.33
CA GLN A 303 4.97 -9.26 -18.95
C GLN A 303 4.49 -7.81 -18.72
N ILE A 304 3.18 -7.54 -18.84
CA ILE A 304 2.59 -6.22 -18.59
C ILE A 304 2.87 -5.77 -17.16
N ILE A 305 2.56 -6.63 -16.17
CA ILE A 305 2.76 -6.30 -14.76
C ILE A 305 4.24 -6.10 -14.46
N ALA A 306 5.14 -6.93 -15.00
CA ALA A 306 6.59 -6.79 -14.78
C ALA A 306 7.17 -5.48 -15.34
N MET A 307 6.73 -5.05 -16.52
CA MET A 307 7.14 -3.75 -17.08
C MET A 307 6.65 -2.59 -16.22
N ILE A 308 5.38 -2.61 -15.82
CA ILE A 308 4.77 -1.53 -15.03
C ILE A 308 5.39 -1.47 -13.64
N TYR A 309 5.59 -2.62 -13.00
CA TYR A 309 6.32 -2.73 -11.74
C TYR A 309 7.71 -2.13 -11.88
N THR A 310 8.48 -2.50 -12.90
CA THR A 310 9.83 -1.97 -13.15
C THR A 310 9.79 -0.44 -13.37
N TYR A 311 8.89 0.04 -14.21
CA TYR A 311 8.68 1.46 -14.46
C TYR A 311 8.41 2.22 -13.16
N LEU A 312 7.46 1.77 -12.34
CA LEU A 312 7.12 2.42 -11.07
C LEU A 312 8.25 2.31 -10.04
N GLN A 313 8.86 1.13 -9.90
CA GLN A 313 9.92 0.84 -8.95
C GLN A 313 11.16 1.72 -9.17
N PHE A 314 11.51 2.01 -10.43
CA PHE A 314 12.64 2.85 -10.81
C PHE A 314 12.25 4.31 -11.08
N GLY A 315 11.17 4.80 -10.43
CA GLY A 315 10.84 6.23 -10.47
C GLY A 315 10.32 6.71 -11.81
N ARG A 316 9.55 5.86 -12.50
CA ARG A 316 8.95 6.12 -13.83
C ARG A 316 10.00 6.22 -14.95
N ASP A 317 11.04 5.39 -14.84
CA ASP A 317 12.12 5.30 -15.82
C ASP A 317 11.79 4.29 -16.94
N LEU A 318 11.71 4.78 -18.19
CA LEU A 318 11.50 3.96 -19.38
C LEU A 318 12.78 3.19 -19.80
N GLU A 319 13.97 3.67 -19.45
CA GLU A 319 15.23 2.97 -19.74
C GLU A 319 15.33 1.67 -18.92
N ALA A 320 14.90 1.71 -17.67
CA ALA A 320 14.77 0.52 -16.83
C ALA A 320 13.87 -0.55 -17.48
N VAL A 321 12.76 -0.15 -18.13
CA VAL A 321 11.87 -1.08 -18.84
C VAL A 321 12.55 -1.69 -20.08
N ASP A 322 13.34 -0.90 -20.81
CA ASP A 322 14.07 -1.40 -21.98
C ASP A 322 15.12 -2.47 -21.62
N SER A 323 15.61 -2.45 -20.37
CA SER A 323 16.55 -3.44 -19.86
C SER A 323 15.92 -4.83 -19.62
N LEU A 324 14.58 -4.93 -19.56
CA LEU A 324 13.85 -6.20 -19.37
C LEU A 324 13.87 -7.06 -20.63
N ARG A 325 14.96 -7.81 -20.86
CA ARG A 325 15.15 -8.62 -22.09
C ARG A 325 14.19 -9.81 -22.21
N THR A 326 13.63 -10.26 -21.10
CA THR A 326 12.62 -11.32 -21.00
C THR A 326 11.24 -10.86 -21.48
N VAL A 327 11.00 -9.54 -21.52
CA VAL A 327 9.78 -8.97 -22.09
C VAL A 327 9.93 -8.78 -23.60
N THR A 328 8.90 -9.15 -24.35
CA THR A 328 8.94 -9.10 -25.82
C THR A 328 9.20 -7.68 -26.34
N PRO A 329 10.05 -7.51 -27.39
CA PRO A 329 10.35 -6.18 -27.94
C PRO A 329 9.11 -5.42 -28.42
N LYS A 330 8.12 -6.15 -28.97
CA LYS A 330 6.83 -5.59 -29.40
C LYS A 330 6.11 -4.93 -28.23
N LEU A 331 6.07 -5.57 -27.07
CA LEU A 331 5.35 -5.11 -25.89
C LEU A 331 6.07 -3.93 -25.23
N ARG A 332 7.40 -3.97 -25.13
CA ARG A 332 8.20 -2.82 -24.64
C ARG A 332 7.98 -1.57 -25.49
N LYS A 333 8.05 -1.71 -26.82
CA LYS A 333 7.78 -0.60 -27.75
C LYS A 333 6.35 -0.07 -27.59
N ALA A 334 5.36 -0.95 -27.47
CA ALA A 334 3.97 -0.55 -27.27
C ALA A 334 3.78 0.21 -25.94
N PHE A 335 4.42 -0.26 -24.86
CA PHE A 335 4.36 0.39 -23.55
C PHE A 335 4.99 1.78 -23.56
N ARG A 336 6.17 1.91 -24.18
CA ARG A 336 6.84 3.20 -24.40
C ARG A 336 5.94 4.17 -25.15
N SER A 337 5.41 3.78 -26.31
CA SER A 337 4.50 4.63 -27.08
C SER A 337 3.21 4.97 -26.31
N PHE A 338 2.72 4.05 -25.47
CA PHE A 338 1.57 4.30 -24.61
C PHE A 338 1.86 5.37 -23.54
N ILE A 339 3.02 5.30 -22.85
CA ILE A 339 3.42 6.32 -21.87
C ILE A 339 3.66 7.67 -22.54
N GLU A 340 4.43 7.71 -23.64
CA GLU A 340 4.72 8.92 -24.41
C GLU A 340 3.44 9.58 -24.96
N SER A 341 2.43 8.79 -25.35
CA SER A 341 1.13 9.31 -25.81
C SER A 341 0.26 9.92 -24.70
N ARG A 342 0.56 9.59 -23.44
CA ARG A 342 -0.13 10.09 -22.25
C ARG A 342 0.61 11.25 -21.58
N GLU A 343 1.89 11.45 -21.91
CA GLU A 343 2.60 12.67 -21.52
C GLU A 343 1.99 13.86 -22.26
N VAL A 344 1.50 14.84 -21.48
CA VAL A 344 1.14 16.15 -22.03
C VAL A 344 2.45 16.86 -22.36
N VAL A 345 2.81 16.88 -23.64
CA VAL A 345 3.94 17.69 -24.13
C VAL A 345 3.49 19.15 -24.21
N GLU A 346 3.67 19.90 -23.13
CA GLU A 346 3.67 21.36 -23.18
C GLU A 346 5.01 21.83 -23.76
N LYS A 347 5.06 22.01 -25.08
CA LYS A 347 6.15 22.74 -25.75
C LYS A 347 5.62 24.10 -26.17
N GLU A 348 6.20 25.17 -25.62
CA GLU A 348 6.07 26.50 -26.21
C GLU A 348 6.86 26.53 -27.53
N PHE A 349 6.17 26.75 -28.63
CA PHE A 349 6.78 27.08 -29.90
C PHE A 349 6.89 28.61 -29.98
N SER A 350 8.12 29.13 -29.92
CA SER A 350 8.38 30.54 -30.19
C SER A 350 8.30 30.78 -31.70
N PHE A 351 7.24 31.46 -32.15
CA PHE A 351 7.17 32.03 -33.49
C PHE A 351 7.81 33.42 -33.48
N ALA A 352 9.14 33.47 -33.35
CA ALA A 352 9.88 34.73 -33.31
C ALA A 352 10.76 34.91 -34.56
N GLU A 353 10.19 34.81 -35.75
CA GLU A 353 10.88 35.29 -36.98
C GLU A 353 10.04 36.19 -37.90
N GLU A 354 8.75 36.44 -37.65
CA GLU A 354 7.93 37.25 -38.59
C GLU A 354 7.27 38.52 -38.04
N ALA A 355 7.56 38.92 -36.79
CA ALA A 355 7.01 40.16 -36.23
C ALA A 355 8.08 41.06 -35.60
N ALA A 356 9.15 41.33 -36.37
CA ALA A 356 10.07 42.41 -36.06
C ALA A 356 9.55 43.73 -36.66
N ALA A 357 8.75 44.50 -35.91
CA ALA A 357 8.73 45.97 -35.96
C ALA A 357 7.60 46.58 -35.10
N THR A 358 7.84 46.78 -33.81
CA THR A 358 7.48 48.04 -33.14
C THR A 358 8.16 48.09 -31.77
N LYS A 359 8.95 49.15 -31.56
CA LYS A 359 9.65 49.45 -30.31
C LYS A 359 8.71 50.18 -29.37
N GLU A 360 8.53 49.67 -28.14
CA GLU A 360 8.34 50.40 -26.87
C GLU A 360 8.03 49.41 -25.73
N PRO A 361 8.23 49.76 -24.44
CA PRO A 361 9.40 50.30 -23.77
C PRO A 361 10.03 49.23 -22.85
N ALA A 362 11.22 49.52 -22.30
CA ALA A 362 11.96 48.61 -21.43
C ALA A 362 11.14 48.18 -20.19
N VAL A 363 10.79 46.90 -20.14
CA VAL A 363 10.35 46.20 -18.93
C VAL A 363 11.56 46.15 -17.98
N PRO A 364 11.41 46.44 -16.68
CA PRO A 364 12.52 46.39 -15.74
C PRO A 364 13.18 45.01 -15.79
N GLU A 365 14.52 44.99 -15.74
CA GLU A 365 15.34 43.78 -15.73
C GLU A 365 14.72 42.76 -14.77
N ARG A 366 14.35 41.59 -15.30
CA ARG A 366 13.94 40.45 -14.48
C ARG A 366 15.08 40.15 -13.51
N PRO A 367 14.81 40.00 -12.21
CA PRO A 367 15.87 39.70 -11.24
C PRO A 367 16.56 38.40 -11.66
N ASP A 368 17.89 38.44 -11.67
CA ASP A 368 18.75 37.27 -11.85
C ASP A 368 18.53 36.33 -10.66
N ILE A 369 17.58 35.39 -10.80
CA ILE A 369 17.28 34.38 -9.80
C ILE A 369 18.47 33.40 -9.78
N ARG A 370 19.46 33.67 -8.94
CA ARG A 370 20.49 32.68 -8.62
C ARG A 370 19.89 31.63 -7.71
N LEU A 371 19.30 30.60 -8.33
CA LEU A 371 18.89 29.38 -7.65
C LEU A 371 20.13 28.74 -6.99
N PRO A 372 20.06 28.36 -5.70
CA PRO A 372 21.03 27.46 -5.06
C PRO A 372 21.26 26.21 -5.92
N ALA A 373 22.48 25.68 -5.90
CA ALA A 373 22.89 24.54 -6.74
C ALA A 373 21.97 23.30 -6.59
N GLU A 374 21.31 23.15 -5.44
CA GLU A 374 20.36 22.07 -5.14
C GLU A 374 18.97 22.25 -5.79
N MET A 375 18.62 23.47 -6.22
CA MET A 375 17.37 23.79 -6.93
C MET A 375 17.54 23.85 -8.46
N SER A 376 18.77 23.69 -8.97
CA SER A 376 19.06 23.63 -10.40
C SER A 376 18.49 22.38 -11.11
N SER A 377 18.03 21.39 -10.35
CA SER A 377 17.41 20.15 -10.84
C SER A 377 15.91 20.28 -11.18
N LEU A 378 15.27 21.37 -10.74
CA LEU A 378 13.85 21.62 -11.00
C LEU A 378 13.64 22.20 -12.40
N SER A 379 12.63 21.70 -13.12
CA SER A 379 12.20 22.30 -14.40
C SER A 379 11.59 23.69 -14.18
N SER A 380 11.51 24.51 -15.22
CA SER A 380 10.87 25.83 -15.16
C SER A 380 9.46 25.76 -14.57
N ARG A 381 8.69 24.73 -14.97
CA ARG A 381 7.32 24.52 -14.50
C ARG A 381 7.26 24.09 -13.03
N GLU A 382 8.21 23.26 -12.59
CA GLU A 382 8.33 22.87 -11.19
C GLU A 382 8.72 24.06 -10.30
N GLN A 383 9.55 24.97 -10.80
CA GLN A 383 9.89 26.23 -10.11
C GLN A 383 8.68 27.15 -9.98
N GLU A 384 7.86 27.27 -11.03
CA GLU A 384 6.61 28.04 -10.98
C GLU A 384 5.64 27.45 -9.94
N VAL A 385 5.37 26.14 -10.02
CA VAL A 385 4.50 25.44 -9.06
C VAL A 385 5.02 25.62 -7.63
N LEU A 386 6.33 25.44 -7.40
CA LEU A 386 6.95 25.66 -6.10
C LEU A 386 6.83 27.13 -5.65
N GLY A 387 6.94 28.09 -6.57
CA GLY A 387 6.68 29.51 -6.33
C GLY A 387 5.27 29.76 -5.78
N HIS A 388 4.23 29.20 -6.42
CA HIS A 388 2.86 29.32 -5.94
C HIS A 388 2.65 28.57 -4.60
N VAL A 389 3.37 27.48 -4.38
CA VAL A 389 3.34 26.73 -3.12
C VAL A 389 3.87 27.56 -1.95
N LEU A 390 4.97 28.29 -2.16
CA LEU A 390 5.58 29.20 -1.19
C LEU A 390 4.69 30.42 -0.89
N LEU A 391 3.79 30.78 -1.82
CA LEU A 391 2.74 31.78 -1.60
C LEU A 391 1.53 31.25 -0.81
N GLY A 392 1.56 29.98 -0.39
CA GLY A 392 0.49 29.37 0.41
C GLY A 392 -0.71 28.86 -0.39
N LYS A 393 -0.66 28.84 -1.73
CA LYS A 393 -1.80 28.49 -2.59
C LYS A 393 -2.07 26.99 -2.61
N SER A 394 -3.33 26.58 -2.47
CA SER A 394 -3.78 25.20 -2.58
C SER A 394 -3.56 24.63 -3.99
N ASN A 395 -3.56 23.30 -4.14
CA ASN A 395 -3.37 22.68 -5.45
C ASN A 395 -4.45 23.10 -6.47
N ARG A 396 -5.65 23.43 -5.99
CA ARG A 396 -6.75 23.95 -6.79
C ARG A 396 -6.48 25.38 -7.27
N GLU A 397 -6.03 26.26 -6.39
CA GLU A 397 -5.67 27.64 -6.75
C GLU A 397 -4.47 27.68 -7.70
N ILE A 398 -3.48 26.80 -7.47
CA ILE A 398 -2.34 26.64 -8.39
C ILE A 398 -2.81 26.15 -9.76
N ALA A 399 -3.72 25.17 -9.79
CA ALA A 399 -4.30 24.64 -11.02
C ALA A 399 -5.06 25.73 -11.81
N GLU A 400 -5.86 26.54 -11.11
CA GLU A 400 -6.61 27.66 -11.70
C GLU A 400 -5.67 28.75 -12.26
N GLU A 401 -4.63 29.13 -11.52
CA GLU A 401 -3.69 30.18 -11.94
C GLU A 401 -2.76 29.74 -13.06
N LEU A 402 -2.30 28.50 -13.01
CA LEU A 402 -1.40 27.93 -14.01
C LEU A 402 -2.15 27.29 -15.18
N ARG A 403 -3.49 27.30 -15.16
CA ARG A 403 -4.40 26.71 -16.16
C ARG A 403 -4.12 25.23 -16.47
N ILE A 404 -3.82 24.45 -15.44
CA ILE A 404 -3.56 23.00 -15.51
C ILE A 404 -4.52 22.25 -14.58
N SER A 405 -4.56 20.91 -14.66
CA SER A 405 -5.43 20.13 -13.75
C SER A 405 -4.83 20.02 -12.34
N GLU A 406 -5.66 19.88 -11.31
CA GLU A 406 -5.19 19.60 -9.93
C GLU A 406 -4.32 18.33 -9.85
N HIS A 407 -4.61 17.34 -10.69
CA HIS A 407 -3.82 16.13 -10.81
C HIS A 407 -2.41 16.44 -11.37
N THR A 408 -2.31 17.33 -12.35
CA THR A 408 -1.03 17.81 -12.89
C THR A 408 -0.22 18.55 -11.82
N VAL A 409 -0.87 19.38 -10.99
CA VAL A 409 -0.21 20.04 -9.85
C VAL A 409 0.30 19.02 -8.84
N LYS A 410 -0.46 17.97 -8.52
CA LYS A 410 -0.01 16.88 -7.63
C LYS A 410 1.21 16.15 -8.20
N ASN A 411 1.26 15.92 -9.51
CA ASN A 411 2.40 15.30 -10.17
C ASN A 411 3.64 16.19 -10.12
N HIS A 412 3.51 17.49 -10.41
CA HIS A 412 4.62 18.44 -10.24
C HIS A 412 5.10 18.49 -8.79
N MET A 413 4.18 18.51 -7.82
CA MET A 413 4.53 18.47 -6.40
C MET A 413 5.29 17.20 -6.02
N THR A 414 4.88 16.04 -6.54
CA THR A 414 5.58 14.77 -6.32
C THR A 414 6.99 14.80 -6.90
N ASN A 415 7.16 15.36 -8.10
CA ASN A 415 8.47 15.49 -8.73
C ASN A 415 9.36 16.51 -8.01
N ILE A 416 8.80 17.65 -7.59
CA ILE A 416 9.50 18.66 -6.76
C ILE A 416 9.98 18.00 -5.47
N PHE A 417 9.12 17.24 -4.80
CA PHE A 417 9.44 16.55 -3.56
C PHE A 417 10.59 15.56 -3.76
N HIS A 418 10.51 14.75 -4.80
CA HIS A 418 11.56 13.81 -5.16
C HIS A 418 12.89 14.50 -5.47
N LYS A 419 12.87 15.54 -6.32
CA LYS A 419 14.08 16.27 -6.74
C LYS A 419 14.73 17.08 -5.62
N LEU A 420 13.93 17.57 -4.67
CA LEU A 420 14.41 18.28 -3.48
C LEU A 420 14.72 17.34 -2.29
N GLY A 421 14.45 16.04 -2.42
CA GLY A 421 14.63 15.07 -1.34
C GLY A 421 13.75 15.33 -0.11
N VAL A 422 12.56 15.91 -0.32
CA VAL A 422 11.56 16.22 0.71
C VAL A 422 10.30 15.39 0.48
N THR A 423 9.44 15.23 1.48
CA THR A 423 8.29 14.30 1.37
C THR A 423 6.93 14.93 1.45
N ASP A 424 6.87 16.21 1.80
CA ASP A 424 5.63 16.93 1.91
C ASP A 424 5.82 18.42 1.63
N ARG A 425 4.69 19.09 1.49
CA ARG A 425 4.59 20.50 1.16
C ARG A 425 5.27 21.39 2.20
N ALA A 426 5.16 21.06 3.48
CA ALA A 426 5.74 21.86 4.55
C ALA A 426 7.27 21.75 4.55
N GLN A 427 7.81 20.55 4.28
CA GLN A 427 9.25 20.33 4.14
C GLN A 427 9.82 21.02 2.91
N ALA A 428 9.12 21.00 1.76
CA ALA A 428 9.53 21.75 0.57
C ALA A 428 9.64 23.26 0.87
N ILE A 429 8.63 23.82 1.55
CA ILE A 429 8.60 25.22 1.97
C ILE A 429 9.75 25.50 2.96
N ALA A 430 9.93 24.68 3.99
CA ALA A 430 10.98 24.84 4.98
C ALA A 430 12.40 24.72 4.39
N LEU A 431 12.61 23.84 3.41
CA LEU A 431 13.87 23.66 2.71
C LEU A 431 14.23 24.90 1.90
N VAL A 432 13.26 25.49 1.19
CA VAL A 432 13.44 26.74 0.44
C VAL A 432 13.75 27.92 1.38
N TYR A 433 13.08 28.01 2.54
CA TYR A 433 13.40 29.04 3.54
C TYR A 433 14.78 28.86 4.17
N LYS A 434 15.20 27.62 4.43
CA LYS A 434 16.51 27.30 5.03
C LYS A 434 17.68 27.51 4.05
N SER A 435 17.43 27.39 2.75
CA SER A 435 18.43 27.58 1.68
C SER A 435 18.58 29.04 1.24
N GLY A 436 17.91 29.98 1.92
CA GLY A 436 18.11 31.41 1.71
C GLY A 436 17.41 31.96 0.47
N TRP A 437 16.22 31.45 0.13
CA TRP A 437 15.35 32.05 -0.88
C TRP A 437 15.00 33.48 -0.48
N ASN A 438 15.78 34.45 -0.96
CA ASN A 438 15.45 35.86 -0.88
C ASN A 438 14.71 36.24 -2.16
N ARG A 439 13.57 36.92 -1.97
CA ARG A 439 12.73 37.49 -3.02
C ARG A 439 13.48 38.47 -3.91
#